data_AF-A0AAV0NWL6-F1
#
_entry.id   AF-A0AAV0NWL6-F1
#
_cell.length_a   1.000
_cell.length_b   1.000
_cell.length_c   1.000
_cell.angle_alpha   90.00
_cell.angle_beta   90.00
_cell.angle_gamma   90.00
#
_symmetry.space_group_name_H-M   'P 1'
#
loop_
_entity.id
_entity.type
_entity.pdbx_description
1 polymer ?
#
loop_
_entity_poly.entity_id
_entity_poly.type
_entity_poly.pdbx_seq_one_letter_code
_entity_poly.pdbx_strand_id
1 'polypeptide(L)' 'MKARCKYCRKSLGGETSNGTSHLRSHIKTCIQKRIHDGSQKILGPNYQPAGNPQLSASQYNYEVSRKELCSMILVHEYPP' A
#
# COMPACT_ATOMS: atom_id res chain seq x y z
N MET A 1 -2.88 8.42 28.90
CA MET A 1 -3.86 8.19 27.80
C MET A 1 -3.12 7.62 26.58
N LYS A 2 -3.70 6.68 25.82
CA LYS A 2 -3.06 6.05 24.64
C LYS A 2 -3.88 6.37 23.41
N ALA A 3 -3.22 6.76 22.32
CA ALA A 3 -3.86 6.97 21.03
C ALA A 3 -3.68 5.71 20.17
N ARG A 4 -4.62 5.42 19.27
CA ARG A 4 -4.52 4.27 18.35
C ARG A 4 -4.58 4.76 16.91
N CYS A 5 -3.62 4.33 16.10
CA CYS A 5 -3.67 4.63 14.67
C CYS A 5 -4.79 3.85 13.98
N LYS A 6 -5.62 4.52 13.16
CA LYS A 6 -6.72 3.88 12.40
C LYS A 6 -6.20 2.86 11.37
N TYR A 7 -5.04 3.12 10.78
CA TYR A 7 -4.48 2.33 9.69
C TYR A 7 -3.72 1.11 10.19
N CYS A 8 -2.66 1.32 10.97
CA CYS A 8 -1.82 0.21 11.46
C CYS A 8 -2.27 -0.35 12.81
N ARG A 9 -3.31 0.20 13.44
CA ARG A 9 -3.86 -0.23 14.74
C ARG A 9 -2.88 -0.21 15.90
N LYS A 10 -1.66 0.34 15.71
CA LYS A 10 -0.60 0.49 16.71
C LYS A 10 -1.03 1.49 17.78
N SER A 11 -0.79 1.13 19.03
CA SER A 11 -0.93 2.01 20.19
C SER A 11 0.25 2.97 20.24
N LEU A 12 -0.04 4.26 20.19
CA LEU A 12 0.90 5.36 20.32
C LEU A 12 0.69 6.02 21.70
N GLY A 13 1.74 6.63 22.23
CA GLY A 13 1.59 7.52 23.38
C GLY A 13 0.54 8.58 23.05
N GLY A 14 -0.43 8.79 23.94
CA GLY A 14 -1.46 9.82 23.78
C GLY A 14 -1.52 10.68 25.05
N GLU A 15 -0.40 10.79 25.75
CA GLU A 15 -0.33 11.56 26.99
C GLU A 15 -0.47 13.04 26.68
N THR A 16 -1.34 13.73 27.41
CA THR A 16 -1.68 15.14 27.19
C THR A 16 -0.52 16.10 27.52
N SER A 17 0.46 15.65 28.32
CA SER A 17 1.70 16.39 28.62
C SER A 17 2.67 16.41 27.43
N ASN A 18 2.61 15.36 26.60
CA ASN A 18 3.51 15.17 25.46
C ASN A 18 2.76 15.59 24.20
N GLY A 19 3.14 16.74 23.62
CA GLY A 19 2.47 17.31 22.45
C GLY A 19 2.31 16.33 21.27
N THR A 20 1.48 16.67 20.29
CA THR A 20 1.06 15.72 19.23
C THR A 20 2.10 15.42 18.14
N SER A 21 3.33 15.89 18.28
CA SER A 21 4.38 15.83 17.24
C SER A 21 4.72 14.40 16.82
N HIS A 22 4.81 13.45 17.77
CA HIS A 22 5.09 12.05 17.46
C HIS A 22 3.93 11.37 16.73
N LEU A 23 2.67 11.76 17.01
CA LEU A 23 1.51 11.27 16.28
C LEU A 23 1.50 11.78 14.83
N ARG A 24 1.82 13.07 14.63
CA ARG A 24 1.96 13.65 13.28
C ARG A 24 3.07 12.98 12.48
N SER A 25 4.23 12.77 13.11
CA SER A 25 5.35 12.05 12.50
C SER A 25 4.97 10.61 12.13
N HIS A 26 4.25 9.91 13.02
CA HIS A 26 3.72 8.58 12.75
C HIS A 26 2.81 8.56 11.52
N ILE A 27 1.84 9.47 11.42
CA ILE A 27 0.90 9.49 10.29
C ILE A 27 1.62 9.71 8.95
N LYS A 28 2.65 10.58 8.91
CA LYS A 28 3.47 10.79 7.69
C LYS A 28 4.27 9.55 7.26
N THR A 29 4.67 8.71 8.21
CA THR A 29 5.53 7.54 7.99
C THR A 29 4.76 6.21 8.04
N CYS A 30 3.47 6.23 8.35
CA CYS A 30 2.67 5.03 8.53
C CYS A 30 2.53 4.28 7.20
N ILE A 31 3.20 3.13 7.10
CA ILE A 31 3.20 2.28 5.90
C ILE A 31 1.77 1.86 5.53
N GLN A 32 0.96 1.45 6.52
CA GLN A 32 -0.43 1.04 6.29
C GLN A 32 -1.31 2.18 5.77
N LYS A 33 -1.03 3.43 6.17
CA LYS A 33 -1.68 4.60 5.57
C LYS A 33 -1.26 4.79 4.11
N ARG A 34 0.04 4.69 3.82
CA ARG A 34 0.57 4.84 2.45
C ARG A 34 0.04 3.78 1.48
N ILE A 35 -0.12 2.54 1.96
CA ILE A 35 -0.77 1.45 1.21
C ILE A 35 -2.24 1.80 0.95
N HIS A 36 -2.97 2.23 1.99
CA HIS A 36 -4.39 2.58 1.87
C HIS A 36 -4.64 3.75 0.91
N ASP A 37 -3.78 4.78 0.95
CA ASP A 37 -3.88 5.95 0.06
C ASP A 37 -3.41 5.67 -1.38
N GLY A 38 -2.96 4.45 -1.70
CA GLY A 38 -2.48 4.07 -3.03
C GLY A 38 -1.18 4.76 -3.47
N SER A 39 -0.59 5.59 -2.60
CA SER A 39 0.62 6.39 -2.86
C SER A 39 1.88 5.56 -3.15
N GLN A 40 1.88 4.27 -2.83
CA GLN A 40 2.95 3.34 -3.18
C GLN A 40 2.37 1.95 -3.43
N LYS A 41 2.58 1.37 -4.63
CA LYS A 41 2.40 -0.07 -4.86
C LYS A 41 3.51 -0.80 -4.10
N ILE A 42 3.29 -1.02 -2.80
CA ILE A 42 4.20 -1.84 -2.01
C ILE A 42 4.06 -3.28 -2.50
N LEU A 43 5.19 -3.93 -2.77
CA LEU A 43 5.26 -5.34 -3.09
C LEU A 43 4.68 -6.11 -1.88
N GLY A 44 3.40 -6.45 -1.96
CA GLY A 44 2.75 -7.23 -0.93
C GLY A 44 3.23 -8.67 -1.01
N PRO A 45 3.53 -9.35 0.11
CA PRO A 45 3.72 -10.78 0.06
C PRO A 45 2.43 -11.41 -0.48
N ASN A 46 2.53 -12.15 -1.59
CA ASN A 46 1.45 -13.05 -1.96
C ASN A 46 1.31 -14.05 -0.80
N TYR A 47 0.20 -13.99 -0.09
CA TYR A 47 -0.08 -14.94 0.98
C TYR A 47 -0.26 -16.32 0.36
N GLN A 48 0.81 -17.13 0.37
CA GLN A 48 0.73 -18.55 0.08
C GLN A 48 0.52 -19.29 1.41
N PRO A 49 -0.54 -20.11 1.55
CA PRO A 49 -0.88 -20.78 2.81
C PRO A 49 0.12 -21.86 3.26
N ALA A 50 1.22 -22.11 2.52
CA ALA A 50 2.07 -23.29 2.72
C ALA A 50 3.60 -23.04 2.65
N GLY A 51 4.08 -21.80 2.70
CA GLY A 51 5.52 -21.55 2.65
C GLY A 51 5.88 -20.11 3.01
N ASN A 52 7.08 -19.93 3.55
CA ASN A 52 7.62 -18.64 4.03
C ASN A 52 7.17 -17.46 3.16
N PRO A 53 6.67 -16.36 3.77
CA PRO A 53 6.12 -15.22 3.03
C PRO A 53 7.20 -14.59 2.16
N GLN A 54 7.24 -14.97 0.88
CA GLN A 54 8.16 -14.39 -0.08
C GLN A 54 7.53 -13.08 -0.57
N LEU A 55 8.24 -11.98 -0.34
CA LEU A 55 7.92 -10.66 -0.89
C LEU A 55 8.08 -10.73 -2.42
N SER A 56 7.05 -11.16 -3.13
CA SER A 56 7.03 -11.04 -4.58
C SER A 56 6.57 -9.63 -4.93
N ALA A 57 7.43 -8.88 -5.62
CA ALA A 57 6.91 -7.88 -6.54
C ALA A 57 5.78 -8.53 -7.36
N SER A 58 4.65 -7.84 -7.60
CA SER A 58 3.73 -8.27 -8.65
C SER A 58 4.59 -8.53 -9.87
N GLN A 59 4.83 -9.82 -10.18
CA GLN A 59 5.73 -10.18 -11.26
C GLN A 59 5.10 -9.56 -12.49
N TYR A 60 5.87 -8.72 -13.17
CA TYR A 60 5.44 -8.16 -14.44
C TYR A 60 5.13 -9.34 -15.36
N ASN A 61 3.85 -9.57 -15.61
CA ASN A 61 3.40 -10.58 -16.54
C ASN A 61 3.18 -9.89 -17.88
N TYR A 62 4.04 -10.21 -18.83
CA TYR A 62 4.01 -9.65 -20.18
C TYR A 62 2.66 -9.90 -20.87
N GLU A 63 2.09 -11.08 -20.72
CA GLU A 63 0.84 -11.46 -21.39
C GLU A 63 -0.36 -10.67 -20.84
N VAL A 64 -0.45 -10.53 -19.51
CA VAL A 64 -1.48 -9.72 -18.86
C VAL A 64 -1.34 -8.26 -19.24
N SER A 65 -0.11 -7.72 -19.17
CA SER A 65 0.15 -6.32 -19.51
C SER A 65 -0.16 -6.02 -20.98
N ARG A 66 0.19 -6.94 -21.89
CA ARG A 66 -0.11 -6.84 -23.31
C ARG A 66 -1.61 -6.85 -23.57
N LYS A 67 -2.37 -7.72 -22.89
CA LYS A 67 -3.84 -7.78 -23.05
C LYS A 67 -4.51 -6.48 -22.62
N GLU A 68 -4.15 -5.96 -21.44
CA GLU A 68 -4.70 -4.70 -20.92
C GLU A 68 -4.36 -3.51 -21.85
N LEU A 69 -3.14 -3.45 -22.39
CA LEU A 69 -2.75 -2.44 -23.36
C LEU A 69 -3.55 -2.55 -24.67
N CYS A 70 -3.72 -3.76 -25.21
CA CYS A 70 -4.55 -3.95 -26.39
C CYS A 70 -6.00 -3.53 -26.14
N SER A 71 -6.59 -3.89 -25.00
CA SER A 71 -7.93 -3.47 -24.62
C SER A 71 -8.05 -1.95 -24.52
N MET A 72 -7.05 -1.27 -23.93
CA MET A 72 -7.01 0.18 -23.86
C MET A 72 -6.98 0.82 -25.26
N ILE A 73 -6.10 0.35 -26.14
CA ILE A 73 -5.97 0.88 -27.52
C ILE A 73 -7.28 0.72 -28.29
N LEU A 74 -7.93 -0.45 -28.17
CA LEU A 74 -9.22 -0.72 -28.81
C LEU A 74 -10.35 0.17 -28.27
N VAL A 75 -10.43 0.38 -26.95
CA VAL A 75 -11.45 1.22 -26.33
C VAL A 75 -11.27 2.69 -26.68
N HIS A 76 -10.03 3.15 -26.80
CA HIS A 76 -9.73 4.55 -27.08
C HIS A 76 -9.68 4.88 -28.59
N GLU A 77 -10.00 3.93 -29.46
CA GLU A 77 -9.98 4.07 -30.94
C GLU A 77 -8.74 4.81 -31.47
N TYR A 78 -7.59 4.59 -30.83
CA TYR A 78 -6.35 5.28 -31.22
C TYR A 78 -5.93 4.77 -32.61
N PRO A 79 -5.58 5.67 -33.55
CA PRO A 79 -5.16 5.25 -34.88
C PRO A 79 -3.88 4.39 -34.79
N PRO A 80 -3.76 3.38 -35.66
CA PRO A 80 -2.61 2.49 -35.71
C PRO A 80 -1.30 3.20 -36.10
#